data_AF-A0A4P9XZH5-F1
#
_entry.id   AF-A0A4P9XZH5-F1
#
_cell.length_a   1.000
_cell.length_b   1.000
_cell.length_c   1.000
_cell.angle_alpha   90.00
_cell.angle_beta   90.00
_cell.angle_gamma   90.00
#
_symmetry.space_group_name_H-M   'P 1'
#
loop_
_entity.id
_entity.type
_entity.pdbx_description
1 polymer ?
#
loop_
_entity_poly.entity_id
_entity_poly.type
_entity_poly.pdbx_seq_one_letter_code
_entity_poly.pdbx_strand_id
1 'polypeptide(L)'
;MLTIPLTDLALVLRKANDMSLEERPVPKPGPGEVLVAIKATGICGSDIHFWTHGCIADLVVKEPMILGHESAGEVVALGSGVNTHQIGDHVAIEPGVPCRSCGLCKEGKYNICSDVRFAATPPIDGTLRYYYAHPADFCHIVPKNLSFDEAAMAEPLSVAIHANNRGGD
;
A
#
# COMPACT_ATOMS: atom_id res chain seq x y z
N MET A 1 22.10 11.37 6.91
CA MET A 1 21.37 10.26 6.27
C MET A 1 20.79 9.40 7.38
N LEU A 2 19.48 9.17 7.37
CA LEU A 2 18.89 8.14 8.24
C LEU A 2 19.40 6.77 7.78
N THR A 3 19.93 5.98 8.71
CA THR A 3 20.30 4.59 8.43
C THR A 3 19.04 3.75 8.40
N ILE A 4 18.71 3.16 7.25
CA ILE A 4 17.59 2.21 7.13
C ILE A 4 17.98 0.91 7.84
N PRO A 5 17.17 0.39 8.79
CA PRO A 5 17.49 -0.85 9.50
C PRO A 5 17.36 -2.08 8.61
N LEU A 6 17.95 -3.21 9.02
CA LEU A 6 17.83 -4.48 8.30
C LEU A 6 16.43 -5.09 8.43
N THR A 7 15.79 -4.89 9.58
CA THR A 7 14.46 -5.36 9.90
C THR A 7 13.59 -4.23 10.44
N ASP A 8 12.28 -4.40 10.33
CA ASP A 8 11.27 -3.55 10.94
C ASP A 8 10.14 -4.37 11.55
N LEU A 9 9.38 -3.76 12.46
CA LEU A 9 8.18 -4.37 13.02
C LEU A 9 7.05 -4.29 11.99
N ALA A 10 6.34 -5.40 11.81
CA ALA A 10 5.15 -5.49 10.96
C ALA A 10 4.03 -6.23 11.69
N LEU A 11 2.79 -5.86 11.40
CA LEU A 11 1.60 -6.54 11.92
C LEU A 11 1.19 -7.66 10.96
N VAL A 12 1.49 -8.89 11.36
CA VAL A 12 1.32 -10.08 10.53
C VAL A 12 0.09 -10.86 10.97
N LEU A 13 -0.79 -11.15 10.02
CA LEU A 13 -1.92 -12.07 10.17
C LEU A 13 -1.51 -13.46 9.66
N ARG A 14 -1.54 -14.47 10.53
CA ARG A 14 -1.25 -15.87 10.14
C ARG A 14 -2.50 -16.63 9.70
N LYS A 15 -3.61 -16.39 10.39
CA LYS A 15 -4.93 -16.97 10.16
C LYS A 15 -5.97 -16.17 10.95
N ALA A 16 -7.24 -16.50 10.77
CA ALA A 16 -8.33 -15.86 11.52
C ALA A 16 -8.04 -15.82 13.03
N ASN A 17 -8.18 -14.63 13.62
CA ASN A 17 -7.96 -14.29 15.03
C ASN A 17 -6.53 -14.51 15.54
N ASP A 18 -5.55 -14.67 14.64
CA ASP A 18 -4.13 -14.89 14.97
C ASP A 18 -3.27 -13.85 14.25
N MET A 19 -3.01 -12.75 14.97
CA MET A 19 -2.14 -11.66 14.52
C MET A 19 -1.09 -11.35 15.57
N SER A 20 0.11 -10.99 15.12
CA SER A 20 1.19 -10.58 16.01
C SER A 20 2.09 -9.55 15.36
N LEU A 21 2.74 -8.74 16.19
CA LEU A 21 3.87 -7.93 15.75
C LEU A 21 5.10 -8.82 15.59
N GLU A 22 5.72 -8.76 14.42
CA GLU A 22 6.89 -9.56 14.07
C GLU A 22 7.97 -8.69 13.43
N GLU A 23 9.24 -9.00 13.68
CA GLU A 23 10.32 -8.43 12.89
C GLU A 23 10.34 -9.06 11.49
N ARG A 24 10.36 -8.21 10.47
CA ARG A 24 10.44 -8.60 9.05
C ARG A 24 11.58 -7.87 8.37
N PRO A 25 12.21 -8.45 7.34
CA PRO A 25 13.24 -7.75 6.58
C PRO A 25 12.66 -6.49 5.92
N VAL A 26 13.36 -5.37 6.04
CA VAL A 26 13.01 -4.15 5.30
C VAL A 26 13.18 -4.41 3.81
N PRO A 27 12.16 -4.15 2.97
CA PRO A 27 12.29 -4.38 1.53
C PRO A 27 13.29 -3.40 0.91
N LYS A 28 14.00 -3.86 -0.11
CA LYS A 28 14.83 -2.98 -0.95
C LYS A 28 14.00 -2.55 -2.16
N PRO A 29 13.92 -1.26 -2.49
CA PRO A 29 13.16 -0.82 -3.65
C PRO A 29 13.82 -1.34 -4.93
N GLY A 30 13.04 -2.03 -5.76
CA GLY A 30 13.44 -2.47 -7.08
C GLY A 30 13.49 -1.33 -8.10
N PRO A 31 13.83 -1.61 -9.37
CA PRO A 31 13.79 -0.61 -10.43
C PRO A 31 12.41 0.05 -10.54
N GLY A 32 12.37 1.39 -10.56
CA GLY A 32 11.12 2.15 -10.62
C GLY A 32 10.32 2.22 -9.30
N GLU A 33 10.81 1.64 -8.21
CA GLU A 33 10.16 1.69 -6.90
C GLU A 33 10.83 2.70 -5.97
N VAL A 34 10.07 3.16 -4.97
CA VAL A 34 10.60 3.92 -3.83
C VAL A 34 10.41 3.11 -2.56
N LEU A 35 11.29 3.33 -1.57
CA LEU A 35 11.07 2.86 -0.21
C LEU A 35 10.45 3.99 0.59
N VAL A 36 9.26 3.75 1.14
CA VAL A 36 8.53 4.71 1.98
C VAL A 36 8.67 4.28 3.44
N ALA A 37 9.14 5.19 4.28
CA ALA A 37 9.01 5.07 5.72
C ALA A 37 7.58 5.47 6.11
N ILE A 38 6.75 4.48 6.43
CA ILE A 38 5.34 4.66 6.77
C ILE A 38 5.23 5.47 8.06
N LYS A 39 4.37 6.48 8.03
CA LYS A 39 4.13 7.40 9.15
C LYS A 39 2.72 7.29 9.70
N ALA A 40 1.76 6.97 8.84
CA ALA A 40 0.38 6.74 9.20
C ALA A 40 -0.23 5.66 8.30
N THR A 41 -1.07 4.82 8.91
CA THR A 41 -1.88 3.81 8.22
C THR A 41 -3.29 3.79 8.81
N GLY A 42 -4.30 4.00 7.97
CA GLY A 42 -5.71 3.79 8.29
C GLY A 42 -6.05 2.30 8.38
N ILE A 43 -7.09 1.98 9.15
CA ILE A 43 -7.61 0.62 9.29
C ILE A 43 -8.98 0.56 8.63
N CYS A 44 -9.11 -0.32 7.64
CA CYS A 44 -10.35 -0.50 6.91
C CYS A 44 -11.18 -1.66 7.46
N GLY A 45 -12.46 -1.71 7.08
CA GLY A 45 -13.32 -2.85 7.37
C GLY A 45 -12.79 -4.17 6.78
N SER A 46 -12.05 -4.10 5.66
CA SER A 46 -11.39 -5.26 5.03
C SER A 46 -10.29 -5.84 5.92
N ASP A 47 -9.47 -5.02 6.59
CA ASP A 47 -8.45 -5.50 7.53
C ASP A 47 -9.11 -6.25 8.70
N ILE A 48 -10.22 -5.72 9.23
CA ILE A 48 -11.01 -6.37 10.28
C ILE A 48 -11.61 -7.68 9.77
N HIS A 49 -12.11 -7.71 8.54
CA HIS A 49 -12.70 -8.92 7.95
C HIS A 49 -11.65 -10.01 7.74
N PHE A 50 -10.46 -9.66 7.24
CA PHE A 50 -9.34 -10.59 7.15
C PHE A 50 -8.90 -11.08 8.52
N TRP A 51 -8.78 -10.20 9.52
CA TRP A 51 -8.42 -10.61 10.87
C TRP A 51 -9.44 -11.58 11.47
N THR A 52 -10.73 -11.27 11.39
CA THR A 52 -11.77 -12.06 12.08
C THR A 52 -12.14 -13.35 11.34
N HIS A 53 -12.13 -13.35 10.01
CA HIS A 53 -12.58 -14.48 9.18
C HIS A 53 -11.46 -15.19 8.42
N GLY A 54 -10.27 -14.59 8.28
CA GLY A 54 -9.16 -15.14 7.49
C GLY A 54 -9.38 -15.08 5.98
N CYS A 55 -10.47 -14.46 5.50
CA CYS A 55 -10.78 -14.32 4.09
C CYS A 55 -11.76 -13.18 3.80
N ILE A 56 -11.80 -12.75 2.53
CA ILE A 56 -12.87 -11.93 1.94
C ILE A 56 -13.26 -12.59 0.62
N ALA A 57 -14.49 -13.08 0.52
CA ALA A 57 -14.92 -13.91 -0.63
C ALA A 57 -13.89 -15.03 -0.91
N ASP A 58 -13.39 -15.13 -2.13
CA ASP A 58 -12.42 -16.16 -2.55
C ASP A 58 -10.96 -15.83 -2.17
N LEU A 59 -10.71 -14.65 -1.57
CA LEU A 59 -9.39 -14.20 -1.13
C LEU A 59 -9.12 -14.76 0.26
N VAL A 60 -8.41 -15.89 0.31
CA VAL A 60 -8.11 -16.61 1.57
C VAL A 60 -6.66 -16.38 2.00
N VAL A 61 -6.43 -16.04 3.27
CA VAL A 61 -5.11 -15.98 3.89
C VAL A 61 -4.58 -17.40 4.07
N LYS A 62 -3.77 -17.86 3.11
CA LYS A 62 -3.15 -19.20 3.13
C LYS A 62 -1.77 -19.21 3.77
N GLU A 63 -1.09 -18.08 3.74
CA GLU A 63 0.25 -17.85 4.29
C GLU A 63 0.23 -16.56 5.12
N PRO A 64 1.16 -16.39 6.08
CA PRO A 64 1.25 -15.16 6.86
C PRO A 64 1.39 -13.92 5.98
N MET A 65 0.57 -12.91 6.24
CA MET A 65 0.47 -11.69 5.42
C MET A 65 0.42 -10.45 6.32
N ILE A 66 1.10 -9.38 5.92
CA ILE A 66 1.01 -8.08 6.60
C ILE A 66 -0.30 -7.38 6.19
N LEU A 67 -1.02 -6.79 7.14
CA LEU A 67 -2.27 -6.05 6.89
C LEU A 67 -2.04 -4.58 6.50
N GLY A 68 -3.09 -3.83 6.18
CA GLY A 68 -3.05 -2.39 5.87
C GLY A 68 -2.85 -2.04 4.39
N HIS A 69 -3.60 -1.03 3.93
CA HIS A 69 -3.55 -0.51 2.56
C HIS A 69 -3.87 0.99 2.43
N GLU A 70 -4.23 1.66 3.53
CA GLU A 70 -4.56 3.08 3.55
C GLU A 70 -3.37 3.84 4.17
N SER A 71 -2.34 4.25 3.41
CA SER A 71 -1.08 4.70 4.05
C SER A 71 -0.40 5.89 3.41
N ALA A 72 0.33 6.62 4.25
CA ALA A 72 1.20 7.71 3.85
C ALA A 72 2.52 7.70 4.63
N GLY A 73 3.54 8.30 4.03
CA GLY A 73 4.86 8.34 4.63
C GLY A 73 5.87 9.18 3.86
N GLU A 74 7.14 8.99 4.20
CA GLU A 74 8.25 9.74 3.63
C GLU A 74 9.13 8.83 2.78
N VAL A 75 9.52 9.26 1.59
CA VAL A 75 10.45 8.53 0.72
C VAL A 75 11.85 8.54 1.35
N VAL A 76 12.42 7.37 1.63
CA VAL A 76 13.73 7.21 2.30
C VAL A 76 14.79 6.54 1.42
N ALA A 77 14.40 5.87 0.34
CA ALA A 77 15.31 5.36 -0.68
C ALA A 77 14.63 5.28 -2.05
N LEU A 78 15.44 5.30 -3.10
CA LEU A 78 15.00 5.22 -4.49
C LEU A 78 15.59 3.98 -5.15
N GLY A 79 14.77 3.27 -5.92
CA GLY A 79 15.19 2.27 -6.87
C GLY A 79 15.80 2.88 -8.13
N SER A 80 16.51 2.07 -8.91
CA SER A 80 17.11 2.52 -10.17
C SER A 80 16.05 3.04 -11.14
N GLY A 81 16.31 4.19 -11.77
CA GLY A 81 15.44 4.77 -12.79
C GLY A 81 14.28 5.64 -12.27
N VAL A 82 14.14 5.79 -10.95
CA VAL A 82 13.19 6.75 -10.37
C VAL A 82 13.75 8.17 -10.49
N ASN A 83 13.11 8.98 -11.34
CA ASN A 83 13.44 10.39 -11.54
C ASN A 83 12.28 11.33 -11.16
N THR A 84 11.14 10.76 -10.75
CA THR A 84 9.91 11.50 -10.40
C THR A 84 9.80 11.83 -8.91
N HIS A 85 10.65 11.22 -8.09
CA HIS A 85 10.67 11.33 -6.64
C HIS A 85 12.08 11.60 -6.13
N GLN A 86 12.17 12.17 -4.94
CA GLN A 86 13.40 12.35 -4.19
C GLN A 86 13.23 11.92 -2.74
N ILE A 87 14.35 11.62 -2.09
CA ILE A 87 14.37 11.34 -0.64
C ILE A 87 13.85 12.56 0.12
N GLY A 88 12.93 12.35 1.05
CA GLY A 88 12.26 13.38 1.85
C GLY A 88 10.96 13.92 1.24
N ASP A 89 10.50 13.37 0.11
CA ASP A 89 9.14 13.61 -0.38
C ASP A 89 8.13 12.93 0.54
N HIS A 90 7.03 13.63 0.86
CA HIS A 90 5.89 13.05 1.54
C HIS A 90 4.95 12.48 0.48
N VAL A 91 4.49 11.25 0.68
CA VAL A 91 3.65 10.55 -0.31
C VAL A 91 2.44 9.89 0.35
N ALA A 92 1.31 9.90 -0.35
CA ALA A 92 0.19 8.99 -0.12
C ALA A 92 0.33 7.79 -1.08
N ILE A 93 0.01 6.59 -0.61
CA ILE A 93 0.21 5.35 -1.36
C ILE A 93 -1.11 4.90 -1.98
N GLU A 94 -1.14 4.73 -3.30
CA GLU A 94 -2.22 4.02 -3.98
C GLU A 94 -1.93 2.51 -3.96
N PRO A 95 -2.70 1.70 -3.22
CA PRO A 95 -2.31 0.33 -2.85
C PRO A 95 -2.39 -0.70 -3.99
N GLY A 96 -3.12 -0.41 -5.06
CA GLY A 96 -3.39 -1.33 -6.17
C GLY A 96 -2.47 -1.12 -7.37
N VAL A 97 -1.53 -2.03 -7.60
CA VAL A 97 -0.62 -1.99 -8.76
C VAL A 97 -1.15 -2.91 -9.87
N PRO A 98 -1.58 -2.37 -11.02
CA PRO A 98 -2.09 -3.15 -12.13
C PRO A 98 -0.95 -3.76 -12.98
N CYS A 99 -1.28 -4.67 -13.91
CA CYS A 99 -0.28 -5.24 -14.84
C CYS A 99 0.22 -4.27 -15.92
N ARG A 100 -0.43 -3.09 -16.05
CA ARG A 100 -0.14 -2.03 -17.03
C ARG A 100 -0.29 -2.40 -18.52
N SER A 101 -0.62 -3.65 -18.86
CA SER A 101 -0.52 -4.14 -20.25
C SER A 101 -1.81 -4.75 -20.82
N CYS A 102 -2.77 -5.14 -19.97
CA CYS A 102 -4.05 -5.70 -20.41
C CYS A 102 -4.96 -4.64 -21.07
N GLY A 103 -6.04 -5.08 -21.72
CA GLY A 103 -6.99 -4.19 -22.40
C GLY A 103 -7.59 -3.14 -21.45
N LEU A 104 -8.02 -3.56 -20.26
CA LEU A 104 -8.58 -2.66 -19.25
C LEU A 104 -7.58 -1.59 -18.78
N CYS A 105 -6.30 -1.97 -18.60
CA CYS A 105 -5.25 -1.00 -18.26
C CYS A 105 -5.07 0.03 -19.38
N LYS A 106 -5.04 -0.41 -20.65
CA LYS A 106 -4.88 0.48 -21.81
C LYS A 106 -6.09 1.40 -22.04
N GLU A 107 -7.26 0.98 -21.59
CA GLU A 107 -8.48 1.80 -21.58
C GLU A 107 -8.56 2.76 -20.38
N GLY A 108 -7.58 2.75 -19.47
CA GLY A 108 -7.60 3.56 -18.25
C GLY A 108 -8.46 2.99 -17.11
N LYS A 109 -9.00 1.78 -17.25
CA LYS A 109 -9.79 1.05 -16.23
C LYS A 109 -8.93 0.08 -15.44
N TYR A 110 -7.75 0.54 -15.02
CA TYR A 110 -6.75 -0.34 -14.39
C TYR A 110 -7.18 -0.88 -13.03
N ASN A 111 -8.14 -0.21 -12.36
CA ASN A 111 -8.71 -0.61 -11.08
C ASN A 111 -9.44 -1.96 -11.13
N ILE A 112 -9.84 -2.43 -12.32
CA ILE A 112 -10.45 -3.75 -12.55
C ILE A 112 -9.53 -4.68 -13.35
N CYS A 113 -8.21 -4.43 -13.31
CA CYS A 113 -7.21 -5.34 -13.85
C CYS A 113 -7.28 -6.70 -13.14
N SER A 114 -7.40 -7.79 -13.91
CA SER A 114 -7.44 -9.17 -13.36
C SER A 114 -6.17 -9.56 -12.60
N ASP A 115 -5.03 -8.98 -12.99
CA ASP A 115 -3.71 -9.26 -12.42
C ASP A 115 -3.25 -8.15 -11.45
N VAL A 116 -4.19 -7.39 -10.88
CA VAL A 116 -3.86 -6.35 -9.91
C VAL A 116 -3.22 -6.97 -8.66
N ARG A 117 -2.16 -6.34 -8.17
CA ARG A 117 -1.52 -6.66 -6.89
C ARG A 117 -1.90 -5.55 -5.91
N PHE A 118 -2.69 -5.88 -4.90
CA PHE A 118 -3.25 -4.91 -3.96
C PHE A 118 -2.70 -5.16 -2.56
N ALA A 119 -2.17 -4.12 -1.91
CA ALA A 119 -1.63 -4.23 -0.55
C ALA A 119 -2.66 -4.85 0.42
N ALA A 120 -2.23 -5.74 1.31
CA ALA A 120 -3.09 -6.47 2.25
C ALA A 120 -4.22 -7.31 1.58
N THR A 121 -4.04 -7.73 0.33
CA THR A 121 -4.88 -8.72 -0.34
C THR A 121 -4.06 -9.96 -0.65
N PRO A 122 -4.42 -11.16 -0.13
CA PRO A 122 -3.59 -12.35 -0.31
C PRO A 122 -3.25 -12.62 -1.78
N PRO A 123 -1.97 -12.87 -2.11
CA PRO A 123 -0.82 -13.11 -1.23
C PRO A 123 0.08 -11.87 -0.99
N ILE A 124 -0.42 -10.66 -1.21
CA ILE A 124 0.39 -9.42 -1.19
C ILE A 124 0.41 -8.81 0.20
N ASP A 125 1.62 -8.64 0.76
CA ASP A 125 1.81 -7.93 2.03
C ASP A 125 1.33 -6.47 1.97
N GLY A 126 0.78 -6.02 3.10
CA GLY A 126 0.30 -4.67 3.31
C GLY A 126 1.30 -3.72 3.96
N THR A 127 0.77 -2.57 4.38
CA THR A 127 1.52 -1.40 4.82
C THR A 127 1.58 -1.20 6.33
N LEU A 128 0.95 -2.05 7.17
CA LEU A 128 1.08 -2.01 8.64
C LEU A 128 2.44 -2.52 9.10
N ARG A 129 3.48 -1.77 8.73
CA ARG A 129 4.90 -1.93 9.03
C ARG A 129 5.60 -0.57 8.94
N TYR A 130 6.88 -0.46 9.29
CA TYR A 130 7.57 0.83 9.23
C TYR A 130 8.14 1.18 7.85
N TYR A 131 8.45 0.21 7.00
CA TYR A 131 9.02 0.45 5.66
C TYR A 131 8.34 -0.38 4.59
N TYR A 132 7.90 0.26 3.52
CA TYR A 132 7.20 -0.39 2.42
C TYR A 132 7.77 0.05 1.07
N ALA A 133 8.12 -0.90 0.21
CA ALA A 133 8.60 -0.62 -1.14
C ALA A 133 7.42 -0.67 -2.10
N HIS A 134 7.28 0.35 -2.95
CA HIS A 134 6.15 0.46 -3.87
C HIS A 134 6.55 1.19 -5.17
N PRO A 135 5.90 0.91 -6.32
CA PRO A 135 6.17 1.65 -7.55
C PRO A 135 5.99 3.14 -7.37
N ALA A 136 6.98 3.91 -7.85
CA ALA A 136 7.01 5.36 -7.67
C ALA A 136 5.77 6.05 -8.28
N ASP A 137 5.24 5.54 -9.39
CA ASP A 137 4.03 6.05 -10.05
C ASP A 137 2.73 5.83 -9.24
N PHE A 138 2.78 5.04 -8.17
CA PHE A 138 1.68 4.80 -7.23
C PHE A 138 1.96 5.42 -5.84
N CYS A 139 3.01 6.23 -5.73
CA CYS A 139 3.28 7.07 -4.57
C CYS A 139 3.00 8.52 -4.97
N HIS A 140 1.91 9.09 -4.50
CA HIS A 140 1.49 10.43 -4.89
C HIS A 140 2.10 11.46 -3.94
N ILE A 141 2.98 12.33 -4.46
CA ILE A 141 3.61 13.39 -3.66
C ILE A 141 2.53 14.34 -3.11
N VAL A 142 2.52 14.54 -1.79
CA VAL A 142 1.62 15.44 -1.08
C VAL A 142 2.36 16.67 -0.54
N PRO A 143 1.67 17.81 -0.32
CA PRO A 143 2.27 18.98 0.29
C PRO A 143 2.83 18.68 1.69
N LYS A 144 4.00 19.23 2.03
CA LYS A 144 4.66 19.00 3.34
C LYS A 144 3.89 19.51 4.55
N ASN A 145 2.93 20.42 4.33
CA ASN A 145 2.06 20.95 5.38
C ASN A 145 0.80 20.09 5.60
N LEU A 146 0.55 19.07 4.76
CA LEU A 146 -0.46 18.06 5.01
C LEU A 146 0.08 17.05 6.01
N SER A 147 -0.68 16.73 7.05
CA SER A 147 -0.27 15.68 8.00
C SER A 147 -0.27 14.30 7.34
N PHE A 148 0.52 13.37 7.87
CA PHE A 148 0.52 12.00 7.35
C PHE A 148 -0.82 11.29 7.59
N ASP A 149 -1.53 11.63 8.67
CA ASP A 149 -2.88 11.10 8.94
C ASP A 149 -3.87 11.55 7.85
N GLU A 150 -3.87 12.84 7.49
CA GLU A 150 -4.70 13.35 6.38
C GLU A 150 -4.28 12.77 5.03
N ALA A 151 -2.98 12.60 4.80
CA ALA A 151 -2.48 11.99 3.56
C ALA A 151 -2.88 10.51 3.44
N ALA A 152 -2.90 9.75 4.55
CA ALA A 152 -3.32 8.35 4.55
C ALA A 152 -4.81 8.19 4.20
N MET A 153 -5.63 9.22 4.46
CA MET A 153 -7.05 9.25 4.06
C MET A 153 -7.25 9.37 2.53
N ALA A 154 -6.20 9.55 1.74
CA ALA A 154 -6.30 9.59 0.28
C ALA A 154 -6.91 8.32 -0.31
N GLU A 155 -6.63 7.14 0.27
CA GLU A 155 -7.20 5.87 -0.18
C GLU A 155 -8.73 5.85 -0.02
N PRO A 156 -9.30 6.00 1.21
CA PRO A 156 -10.75 5.91 1.38
C PRO A 156 -11.48 7.09 0.73
N LEU A 157 -10.85 8.27 0.66
CA LEU A 157 -11.40 9.41 -0.07
C LEU A 157 -11.50 9.12 -1.58
N SER A 158 -10.51 8.44 -2.15
CA SER A 158 -10.52 8.05 -3.58
C SER A 158 -11.64 7.07 -3.90
N VAL A 159 -11.98 6.16 -2.97
CA VAL A 159 -13.16 5.30 -3.09
C VAL A 159 -14.45 6.13 -3.16
N ALA A 160 -14.61 7.12 -2.27
CA ALA A 160 -15.77 8.00 -2.27
C ALA A 160 -15.88 8.85 -3.55
N ILE A 161 -14.75 9.40 -4.04
CA ILE A 161 -14.69 10.14 -5.30
C ILE A 161 -15.07 9.23 -6.48
N HIS A 162 -14.55 8.00 -6.52
CA HIS A 162 -14.89 7.05 -7.57
C HIS A 162 -16.39 6.73 -7.58
N ALA A 163 -16.98 6.48 -6.41
CA ALA A 163 -18.41 6.23 -6.27
C ALA A 163 -19.24 7.43 -6.76
N ASN A 164 -18.88 8.66 -6.37
CA ASN A 164 -19.55 9.86 -6.83
C ASN A 164 -19.48 10.03 -8.36
N ASN A 165 -18.30 9.86 -8.95
CA ASN A 165 -18.10 10.00 -10.39
C ASN A 165 -18.85 8.94 -11.22
N ARG A 166 -19.23 7.81 -10.61
CA ARG A 166 -20.02 6.76 -11.25
C ARG A 166 -21.51 6.82 -10.96
N GLY A 167 -21.89 7.43 -9.84
CA GLY A 167 -23.29 7.55 -9.40
C GLY A 167 -24.00 8.79 -9.95
N GLY A 168 -23.27 9.74 -10.54
CA GLY A 168 -23.85 10.89 -11.23
C GLY A 168 -24.28 10.55 -12.65
N ASP A 169 -25.60 10.52 -12.88
CA ASP A 169 -26.24 10.81 -14.17
C ASP A 169 -26.43 12.32 -14.32
#